data_AF-A0A1G1H363-F1
#
_entry.id   AF-A0A1G1H363-F1
#
_cell.length_a   1.000
_cell.length_b   1.000
_cell.length_c   1.000
_cell.angle_alpha   90.00
_cell.angle_beta   90.00
_cell.angle_gamma   90.00
#
_symmetry.space_group_name_H-M   'P 1'
#
loop_
_entity.id
_entity.type
_entity.pdbx_description
1 polymer ?
#
loop_
_entity_poly.entity_id
_entity_poly.type
_entity_poly.pdbx_seq_one_letter_code
_entity_poly.pdbx_strand_id
1 'polypeptide(L)'
;MKIWSSLALLLVILLVGCAEGAKLVQEREDGGVVSYPFKGEQGSMLSSFRKDALALMKEKCGGPYTIVREGETKGRSRMVSPVEGAQEIVRERRWGIEFQCK
;
A
#
# COMPACT_ATOMS: atom_id res chain seq x y z
N MET A 1 35.86 -9.54 -20.52
CA MET A 1 35.14 -8.29 -20.19
C MET A 1 33.60 -8.42 -20.15
N LYS A 2 32.98 -9.57 -20.50
CA LYS A 2 31.50 -9.72 -20.52
C LYS A 2 30.85 -10.02 -19.16
N ILE A 3 31.62 -10.56 -18.22
CA ILE A 3 31.15 -11.07 -16.91
C ILE A 3 30.90 -9.91 -15.92
N TRP A 4 31.65 -8.81 -16.06
CA TRP A 4 31.47 -7.62 -15.23
C TRP A 4 30.16 -6.87 -15.53
N SER A 5 29.70 -6.88 -16.80
CA SER A 5 28.40 -6.27 -17.14
C SER A 5 27.20 -7.05 -16.59
N SER A 6 27.27 -8.39 -16.47
CA SER A 6 26.13 -9.15 -15.93
C SER A 6 26.00 -8.98 -14.42
N LEU A 7 27.12 -8.85 -13.70
CA LEU A 7 27.13 -8.56 -12.27
C LEU A 7 26.56 -7.16 -11.96
N ALA A 8 26.89 -6.16 -12.77
CA ALA A 8 26.33 -4.82 -12.63
C ALA A 8 24.80 -4.80 -12.84
N LEU A 9 24.29 -5.57 -13.80
CA LEU A 9 22.85 -5.65 -14.06
C LEU A 9 22.07 -6.33 -12.92
N LEU A 10 22.62 -7.41 -12.36
CA LEU A 10 22.04 -8.10 -11.21
C LEU A 10 22.00 -7.22 -9.95
N LEU A 11 23.03 -6.39 -9.76
CA LEU A 11 23.09 -5.45 -8.64
C LEU A 11 22.00 -4.36 -8.73
N VAL A 12 21.65 -3.92 -9.94
CA VAL A 12 20.62 -2.89 -10.16
C VAL A 12 19.20 -3.43 -9.86
N ILE A 13 18.93 -4.71 -10.15
CA ILE A 13 17.62 -5.31 -9.87
C ILE A 13 17.36 -5.41 -8.36
N LEU A 14 18.42 -5.63 -7.56
CA LEU A 14 18.32 -5.71 -6.09
C LEU A 14 17.98 -4.37 -5.42
N LEU A 15 18.14 -3.25 -6.12
CA LEU A 15 17.85 -1.91 -5.58
C LEU A 15 16.42 -1.44 -5.83
N VAL A 16 15.61 -2.21 -6.55
CA VAL A 16 14.18 -1.89 -6.76
C VAL A 16 13.39 -2.34 -5.53
N GLY A 17 13.21 -1.44 -4.56
CA GLY A 17 12.33 -1.67 -3.43
C GLY A 17 10.87 -1.78 -3.89
N CYS A 18 10.17 -2.87 -3.53
CA CYS A 18 8.73 -2.97 -3.74
C CYS A 18 7.99 -1.97 -2.85
N ALA A 19 7.37 -0.96 -3.44
CA ALA A 19 6.45 -0.09 -2.72
C ALA A 19 5.24 -0.92 -2.23
N GLU A 20 4.96 -0.89 -0.93
CA GLU A 20 3.83 -1.61 -0.33
C GLU A 20 2.51 -0.94 -0.74
N GLY A 21 1.83 -1.51 -1.75
CA GLY A 21 0.53 -1.08 -2.26
C GLY A 21 -0.67 -1.41 -1.35
N ALA A 22 -1.80 -1.77 -1.96
CA ALA A 22 -2.97 -2.24 -1.22
C ALA A 22 -2.70 -3.60 -0.56
N LYS A 23 -3.17 -3.78 0.68
CA LYS A 23 -3.04 -5.05 1.40
C LYS A 23 -4.22 -5.31 2.31
N LEU A 24 -4.54 -6.58 2.53
CA LEU A 24 -5.47 -7.02 3.56
C LEU A 24 -4.77 -6.92 4.91
N VAL A 25 -5.24 -6.01 5.78
CA VAL A 25 -4.65 -5.79 7.12
C VAL A 25 -5.38 -6.55 8.22
N GLN A 26 -6.64 -6.92 7.97
CA GLN A 26 -7.41 -7.82 8.82
C GLN A 26 -8.25 -8.71 7.92
N GLU A 27 -8.23 -10.01 8.19
CA GLU A 27 -9.03 -11.01 7.48
C GLU A 27 -10.11 -11.55 8.43
N ARG A 28 -11.34 -11.68 7.93
CA ARG A 28 -12.46 -12.33 8.61
C ARG A 28 -13.08 -13.36 7.66
N GLU A 29 -13.87 -14.29 8.21
CA GLU A 29 -14.56 -15.29 7.40
C GLU A 29 -15.56 -14.63 6.43
N ASP A 30 -16.26 -13.60 6.90
CA ASP A 30 -17.29 -12.86 6.18
C ASP A 30 -16.80 -11.52 5.64
N GLY A 31 -15.49 -11.24 5.60
CA GLY A 31 -14.98 -9.97 5.12
C GLY A 31 -13.56 -9.62 5.58
N GLY A 32 -13.32 -8.35 5.86
CA GLY A 32 -12.02 -7.90 6.34
C GLY A 32 -11.81 -6.39 6.26
N VAL A 33 -10.55 -5.99 6.40
CA VAL A 33 -10.10 -4.61 6.22
C VAL A 33 -8.94 -4.60 5.25
N VAL A 34 -9.06 -3.88 4.14
CA VAL A 34 -7.95 -3.57 3.24
C VAL A 34 -7.41 -2.17 3.54
N SER A 35 -6.11 -1.98 3.34
CA SER A 35 -5.47 -0.67 3.50
C SER A 35 -4.49 -0.39 2.37
N TYR A 36 -4.51 0.83 1.85
CA TYR A 36 -3.64 1.27 0.77
C TYR A 36 -3.05 2.66 1.04
N PRO A 37 -1.84 2.96 0.53
CA PRO A 37 -1.24 4.28 0.67
C PRO A 37 -1.91 5.29 -0.27
N PHE A 38 -1.94 6.55 0.14
CA PHE A 38 -2.36 7.65 -0.74
C PHE A 38 -1.55 8.92 -0.46
N LYS A 39 -1.37 9.74 -1.49
CA LYS A 39 -0.79 11.08 -1.35
C LYS A 39 -1.90 12.05 -0.95
N GLY A 40 -1.65 12.87 0.06
CA GLY A 40 -2.63 13.83 0.58
C GLY A 40 -3.24 14.72 -0.50
N GLU A 41 -2.40 15.22 -1.42
CA GLU A 41 -2.80 16.10 -2.53
C GLU A 41 -3.76 15.45 -3.55
N GLN A 42 -3.63 14.14 -3.80
CA GLN A 42 -4.51 13.42 -4.74
C GLN A 42 -5.76 12.86 -4.05
N GLY A 43 -5.77 12.78 -2.72
CA GLY A 43 -6.86 12.17 -1.96
C GLY A 43 -6.88 10.63 -2.05
N SER A 44 -7.62 10.00 -1.16
CA SER A 44 -7.70 8.53 -1.04
C SER A 44 -8.48 7.89 -2.20
N MET A 45 -9.43 8.60 -2.80
CA MET A 45 -10.29 8.07 -3.86
C MET A 45 -9.58 7.97 -5.21
N LEU A 46 -8.67 8.91 -5.52
CA LEU A 46 -7.94 8.96 -6.79
C LEU A 46 -6.61 8.19 -6.76
N SER A 47 -6.25 7.63 -5.61
CA SER A 47 -5.07 6.77 -5.49
C SER A 47 -5.22 5.54 -6.39
N SER A 48 -4.21 5.26 -7.22
CA SER A 48 -4.16 4.06 -8.07
C SER A 48 -4.35 2.78 -7.25
N PHE A 49 -3.90 2.77 -6.00
CA PHE A 49 -4.01 1.63 -5.09
C PHE A 49 -5.44 1.36 -4.60
N ARG A 50 -6.40 2.29 -4.79
CA ARG A 50 -7.81 2.01 -4.50
C ARG A 50 -8.33 0.88 -5.38
N LYS A 51 -7.94 0.85 -6.65
CA LYS A 51 -8.34 -0.21 -7.58
C LYS A 51 -7.85 -1.58 -7.08
N ASP A 52 -6.61 -1.64 -6.62
CA ASP A 52 -6.02 -2.87 -6.08
C ASP A 52 -6.73 -3.30 -4.79
N ALA A 53 -7.09 -2.35 -3.91
CA ALA A 53 -7.85 -2.64 -2.71
C ALA A 53 -9.22 -3.25 -3.02
N LEU A 54 -9.94 -2.70 -4.01
CA LEU A 54 -11.23 -3.24 -4.46
C LEU A 54 -11.08 -4.62 -5.13
N ALA A 55 -9.97 -4.87 -5.81
CA ALA A 55 -9.66 -6.17 -6.38
C ALA A 55 -9.42 -7.23 -5.28
N LEU A 56 -8.65 -6.90 -4.25
CA LEU A 56 -8.44 -7.77 -3.09
C LEU A 56 -9.76 -8.12 -2.38
N MET A 57 -10.65 -7.14 -2.22
CA MET A 57 -11.97 -7.37 -1.63
C MET A 57 -12.81 -8.34 -2.48
N LYS A 58 -12.78 -8.18 -3.80
CA LYS A 58 -13.49 -9.07 -4.74
C LYS A 58 -12.92 -10.48 -4.71
N GLU A 59 -11.60 -10.60 -4.69
CA GLU A 59 -10.91 -11.89 -4.63
C GLU A 59 -11.25 -12.63 -3.33
N LYS A 60 -11.21 -11.93 -2.18
CA LYS A 60 -11.54 -12.50 -0.87
C LYS A 60 -12.98 -13.04 -0.81
N CYS A 61 -13.95 -12.29 -1.36
CA CYS A 61 -15.35 -12.70 -1.29
C CYS A 61 -15.78 -13.67 -2.40
N GLY A 62 -15.01 -13.79 -3.50
CA GLY A 62 -15.41 -14.56 -4.68
C GLY A 62 -16.72 -14.08 -5.35
N GLY A 63 -17.22 -12.91 -4.96
CA GLY A 63 -18.59 -12.49 -5.22
C GLY A 63 -18.86 -11.03 -4.80
N PRO A 64 -20.14 -10.65 -4.66
CA PRO A 64 -20.50 -9.31 -4.23
C PRO A 64 -20.08 -9.05 -2.78
N TYR A 65 -19.79 -7.79 -2.47
CA TYR A 65 -19.44 -7.34 -1.12
C TYR A 65 -20.12 -5.99 -0.83
N THR A 66 -20.10 -5.58 0.43
CA THR A 66 -20.53 -4.29 0.91
C THR A 66 -19.38 -3.62 1.63
N ILE A 67 -19.19 -2.32 1.38
CA ILE A 67 -18.28 -1.48 2.18
C ILE A 67 -19.05 -1.04 3.44
N VAL A 68 -18.51 -1.40 4.60
CA VAL A 68 -19.12 -1.08 5.91
C VAL A 68 -18.68 0.31 6.38
N ARG A 69 -17.38 0.59 6.29
CA ARG A 69 -16.80 1.91 6.59
C ARG A 69 -15.48 2.11 5.88
N GLU A 70 -15.17 3.36 5.57
CA GLU A 70 -13.86 3.75 5.07
C GLU A 70 -13.33 4.97 5.82
N GLY A 71 -12.01 5.09 5.91
CA GLY A 71 -11.39 6.25 6.55
C GLY A 71 -9.87 6.19 6.55
N GLU A 72 -9.24 7.29 6.93
CA GLU A 72 -7.80 7.32 7.14
C GLU A 72 -7.43 6.47 8.36
N THR A 73 -6.47 5.58 8.19
CA THR A 73 -5.94 4.74 9.27
C THR A 73 -4.67 5.35 9.83
N LYS A 74 -4.24 4.88 11.02
CA LYS A 74 -2.93 5.26 11.58
C LYS A 74 -1.83 4.82 10.61
N GLY A 75 -1.36 5.75 9.77
CA GLY A 75 -0.24 5.52 8.86
C GLY A 75 1.03 5.16 9.61
N ARG A 76 1.97 4.49 8.93
CA ARG A 76 3.29 4.18 9.49
C ARG A 76 4.12 5.47 9.47
N SER A 77 4.35 6.09 10.62
CA SER A 77 5.32 7.18 10.74
C SER A 77 6.72 6.58 10.73
N ARG A 78 7.43 6.68 9.61
CA ARG A 78 8.88 6.40 9.58
C ARG A 78 9.60 7.73 9.72
N MET A 79 10.35 7.93 10.80
CA MET A 79 11.36 8.98 10.83
C MET A 79 12.48 8.56 9.90
N VAL A 80 12.57 9.17 8.73
CA VAL A 80 13.75 9.06 7.87
C VAL A 80 14.46 10.39 8.04
N SER A 81 15.64 10.38 8.66
CA SER A 81 16.50 11.57 8.78
C SER A 81 17.55 11.45 7.67
N PRO A 82 17.42 12.14 6.53
CA PRO A 82 18.41 12.02 5.46
C PRO A 82 19.61 12.94 5.70
N VAL A 83 19.47 13.98 6.55
CA VAL A 83 20.46 15.03 6.81
C VAL A 83 20.31 15.55 8.25
N GLU A 84 21.41 15.81 8.95
CA GLU A 84 21.39 16.55 10.23
C GLU A 84 20.76 17.94 10.00
N GLY A 85 19.56 18.15 10.54
CA GLY A 85 18.88 19.46 10.54
C GLY A 85 17.58 19.56 9.72
N ALA A 86 17.24 18.57 8.89
CA ALA A 86 15.97 18.53 8.16
C ALA A 86 15.13 17.32 8.58
N GLN A 87 14.22 17.52 9.53
CA GLN A 87 13.22 16.52 9.90
C GLN A 87 12.05 16.59 8.91
N GLU A 88 12.13 15.87 7.79
CA GLU A 88 10.95 15.65 6.95
C GLU A 88 10.18 14.44 7.49
N ILE A 89 9.08 14.69 8.22
CA ILE A 89 8.17 13.64 8.63
C ILE A 89 7.37 13.20 7.40
N VAL A 90 7.89 12.22 6.64
CA VAL A 90 7.11 11.55 5.60
C VAL A 90 6.03 10.69 6.28
N ARG A 91 4.90 11.32 6.57
CA ARG A 91 3.73 10.65 7.14
C ARG A 91 3.06 9.87 6.01
N GLU A 92 3.37 8.59 5.91
CA GLU A 92 2.79 7.69 4.91
C GLU A 92 1.31 7.46 5.27
N ARG A 93 0.43 8.33 4.76
CA ARG A 93 -1.02 8.27 5.00
C ARG A 93 -1.58 7.04 4.32
N ARG A 94 -2.44 6.32 5.03
CA ARG A 94 -3.11 5.13 4.52
C ARG A 94 -4.60 5.26 4.67
N TRP A 95 -5.32 4.83 3.66
CA TRP A 95 -6.77 4.69 3.71
C TRP A 95 -7.10 3.24 4.05
N GLY A 96 -8.14 3.03 4.85
CA GLY A 96 -8.67 1.72 5.20
C GLY A 96 -10.10 1.58 4.72
N ILE A 97 -10.45 0.40 4.24
CA ILE A 97 -11.80 0.02 3.84
C ILE A 97 -12.16 -1.26 4.60
N GLU A 98 -13.15 -1.18 5.49
CA GLU A 98 -13.79 -2.36 6.07
C GLU A 98 -14.92 -2.81 5.16
N PHE A 99 -14.95 -4.11 4.87
CA PHE A 99 -15.91 -4.72 3.96
C PHE A 99 -16.44 -6.02 4.52
N GLN A 100 -17.62 -6.39 4.04
CA GLN A 100 -18.30 -7.64 4.34
C GLN A 100 -18.75 -8.30 3.04
N CYS A 101 -18.52 -9.60 2.90
CA CYS A 101 -19.00 -10.40 1.79
C CYS A 101 -20.52 -10.56 1.86
N LYS A 102 -21.16 -10.77 0.71
CA LYS A 102 -22.61 -11.02 0.61
C LYS A 102 -22.90 -12.47 0.26
#